data_AF-A0A847PI60-F1
#
_entry.id   AF-A0A847PI60-F1
#
_cell.length_a   1.000
_cell.length_b   1.000
_cell.length_c   1.000
_cell.angle_alpha   90.00
_cell.angle_beta   90.00
_cell.angle_gamma   90.00
#
_symmetry.space_group_name_H-M   'P 1'
#
loop_
_entity.id
_entity.type
_entity.pdbx_description
1 polymer ?
#
loop_
_entity_poly.entity_id
_entity_poly.type
_entity_poly.pdbx_seq_one_letter_code
_entity_poly.pdbx_strand_id
1 'polypeptide(L)'
;MQSIKRWITNNLDIKILALLMALILWFYISSQYNVMVEKYYEIEITPVNLDNSLSIKEIREKVTTGIKGPQNIVENITANKISGTVDLQSVLEPGEYIIGVDILTPKSTQITKIIPESIPITVEKIVSQVYVVEYNLIGLPKKGYSLENEPEIVPKEILITASESVHKMINLVKVDIDISDISENTEREEKVTVYTKDNAVLDSLNLKPDKVAVSIYVRKGYPEEILEVKPRIIGKPAPGFYISKIEATPNSLKIFGEYTRIINIDYLETIPIDVNGVSKTLTVKVTPLLAEGIYLAENQETLVEVQIQVDEKEEEKVFEDITVKPRNASPFIDYQLTPETVQVIVTGKHSILEGLKKEDIKAFVNLGDIELETVKVELEAILGVSMVTTIPEKVVVSTKR
;
A
#
# COMPACT_ATOMS: atom_id res chain seq x y z
N MET A 1 -73.02 -1.81 88.49
CA MET A 1 -71.56 -1.69 88.73
C MET A 1 -70.85 -2.99 89.12
N GLN A 2 -71.48 -3.94 89.83
CA GLN A 2 -70.80 -5.18 90.26
C GLN A 2 -70.50 -6.18 89.12
N SER A 3 -71.33 -6.22 88.07
CA SER A 3 -71.15 -7.11 86.91
C SER A 3 -69.93 -6.75 86.07
N ILE A 4 -69.64 -5.45 85.93
CA ILE A 4 -68.44 -4.91 85.27
C ILE A 4 -67.19 -5.26 86.09
N LYS A 5 -67.28 -5.13 87.42
CA LYS A 5 -66.17 -5.45 88.32
C LYS A 5 -65.77 -6.92 88.21
N ARG A 6 -66.74 -7.84 88.20
CA ARG A 6 -66.50 -9.29 88.04
C ARG A 6 -66.01 -9.67 86.63
N TRP A 7 -66.50 -9.01 85.58
CA TRP A 7 -65.99 -9.20 84.21
C TRP A 7 -64.54 -8.75 84.06
N ILE A 8 -64.14 -7.69 84.78
CA ILE A 8 -62.76 -7.18 84.82
C ILE A 8 -61.86 -8.09 85.67
N THR A 9 -62.31 -8.54 86.84
CA THR A 9 -61.48 -9.31 87.80
C THR A 9 -61.43 -10.83 87.56
N ASN A 10 -62.27 -11.37 86.68
CA ASN A 10 -62.18 -12.79 86.31
C ASN A 10 -61.01 -13.01 85.33
N ASN A 11 -60.18 -14.03 85.59
CA ASN A 11 -58.98 -14.37 84.81
C ASN A 11 -57.97 -13.20 84.70
N LEU A 12 -57.77 -12.46 85.79
CA LEU A 12 -56.91 -11.27 85.84
C LEU A 12 -55.43 -11.59 85.57
N ASP A 13 -55.00 -12.78 86.00
CA ASP A 13 -53.72 -13.42 85.68
C ASP A 13 -53.50 -13.59 84.17
N ILE A 14 -54.47 -14.18 83.48
CA ILE A 14 -54.41 -14.42 82.02
C ILE A 14 -54.45 -13.09 81.25
N LYS A 15 -55.21 -12.09 81.73
CA LYS A 15 -55.28 -10.77 81.09
C LYS A 15 -53.99 -9.97 81.22
N ILE A 16 -53.33 -10.01 82.40
CA ILE A 16 -52.02 -9.38 82.59
C ILE A 16 -50.98 -10.04 81.69
N LEU A 17 -50.98 -11.38 81.62
CA LEU A 17 -50.09 -12.12 80.72
C LEU A 17 -50.32 -11.75 79.25
N ALA A 18 -51.59 -11.65 78.81
CA ALA A 18 -51.95 -11.26 77.45
C ALA A 18 -51.51 -9.83 77.12
N LEU A 19 -51.66 -8.88 78.06
CA LEU A 19 -51.19 -7.49 77.89
C LEU A 19 -49.66 -7.44 77.79
N LEU A 20 -48.96 -8.20 78.63
CA LEU A 20 -47.50 -8.26 78.64
C LEU A 20 -46.99 -8.87 77.32
N MET A 21 -47.60 -9.96 76.85
CA MET A 21 -47.31 -10.52 75.53
C MET A 21 -47.61 -9.54 74.39
N ALA A 22 -48.72 -8.81 74.45
CA ALA A 22 -49.06 -7.80 73.46
C ALA A 22 -48.05 -6.65 73.44
N LEU A 23 -47.55 -6.21 74.60
CA LEU A 23 -46.50 -5.18 74.70
C LEU A 23 -45.16 -5.68 74.16
N ILE A 24 -44.78 -6.94 74.43
CA ILE A 24 -43.55 -7.55 73.87
C ILE A 24 -43.68 -7.65 72.35
N LEU A 25 -44.81 -8.15 71.83
CA LEU A 25 -45.05 -8.26 70.40
C LEU A 25 -45.09 -6.89 69.72
N TRP A 26 -45.77 -5.92 70.32
CA TRP A 26 -45.82 -4.55 69.83
C TRP A 26 -44.43 -3.90 69.81
N PHE A 27 -43.63 -4.08 70.87
CA PHE A 27 -42.26 -3.56 70.92
C PHE A 27 -41.35 -4.26 69.92
N TYR A 28 -41.46 -5.58 69.77
CA TYR A 28 -40.69 -6.36 68.78
C TYR A 28 -41.01 -5.93 67.35
N ILE A 29 -42.29 -5.77 67.02
CA ILE A 29 -42.76 -5.31 65.71
C ILE A 29 -42.35 -3.84 65.49
N SER A 30 -42.59 -2.95 66.47
CA SER A 30 -42.29 -1.52 66.36
C SER A 30 -40.80 -1.21 66.28
N SER A 31 -39.93 -2.02 66.89
CA SER A 31 -38.48 -1.87 66.81
C SER A 31 -37.91 -2.20 65.43
N GLN A 32 -38.66 -2.93 64.60
CA GLN A 32 -38.26 -3.30 63.23
C GLN A 32 -38.78 -2.30 62.18
N TYR A 33 -39.51 -1.25 62.58
CA TYR A 33 -39.97 -0.24 61.64
C TYR A 33 -38.87 0.77 61.32
N ASN A 34 -38.55 0.86 60.03
CA ASN A 34 -37.75 1.92 59.39
C ASN A 34 -36.23 1.88 59.64
N VAL A 35 -35.63 0.69 59.58
CA VAL A 35 -34.17 0.56 59.51
C VAL A 35 -33.67 1.21 58.22
N MET A 36 -32.77 2.19 58.36
CA MET A 36 -32.07 2.82 57.24
C MET A 36 -30.83 1.99 56.93
N VAL A 37 -30.71 1.54 55.69
CA VAL A 37 -29.54 0.80 55.20
C VAL A 37 -28.87 1.60 54.09
N GLU A 38 -27.57 1.39 53.93
CA GLU A 38 -26.76 1.95 52.84
C GLU A 38 -26.19 0.78 52.03
N LYS A 39 -26.36 0.85 50.70
CA LYS A 39 -25.79 -0.13 49.77
C LYS A 39 -25.15 0.57 48.60
N TYR A 40 -24.14 -0.08 48.03
CA TYR A 40 -23.44 0.38 46.85
C TYR A 40 -23.94 -0.37 45.63
N TYR A 41 -24.23 0.38 44.57
CA TYR A 41 -24.68 -0.14 43.29
C TYR A 41 -23.72 0.30 42.20
N GLU A 42 -23.30 -0.63 41.35
CA GLU A 42 -22.61 -0.32 40.11
C GLU A 42 -23.66 -0.05 39.03
N ILE A 43 -23.57 1.12 38.40
CA ILE A 43 -24.56 1.58 37.42
C ILE A 43 -23.86 1.98 36.12
N GLU A 44 -24.57 1.76 35.02
CA GLU A 44 -24.15 2.21 33.69
C GLU A 44 -24.46 3.69 33.50
N ILE A 45 -23.57 4.40 32.82
CA ILE A 45 -23.67 5.83 32.54
C ILE A 45 -24.13 6.02 31.11
N THR A 46 -25.19 6.80 30.92
CA THR A 46 -25.64 7.22 29.59
C THR A 46 -25.30 8.68 29.35
N PRO A 47 -24.45 9.00 28.37
CA PRO A 47 -24.18 10.39 27.99
C PRO A 47 -25.42 11.02 27.37
N VAL A 48 -25.68 12.28 27.69
CA VAL A 48 -26.84 13.06 27.18
C VAL A 48 -26.39 14.43 26.67
N ASN A 49 -27.21 15.04 25.81
CA ASN A 49 -27.01 16.40 25.28
C ASN A 49 -25.69 16.65 24.54
N LEU A 50 -25.10 15.63 23.91
CA LEU A 50 -23.96 15.83 23.02
C LEU A 50 -24.40 16.45 21.70
N ASP A 51 -23.62 17.40 21.19
CA ASP A 51 -23.84 18.00 19.88
C ASP A 51 -23.70 16.98 18.74
N ASN A 52 -24.56 17.07 17.72
CA ASN A 52 -24.57 16.13 16.59
C ASN A 52 -23.29 16.18 15.72
N SER A 53 -22.45 17.22 15.87
CA SER A 53 -21.15 17.35 15.19
C SER A 53 -20.01 16.67 15.93
N LEU A 54 -20.28 16.09 17.12
CA LEU A 54 -19.29 15.46 17.98
C LEU A 54 -19.63 13.99 18.24
N SER A 55 -18.60 13.18 18.47
CA SER A 55 -18.71 11.77 18.82
C SER A 55 -17.86 11.45 20.04
N ILE A 56 -18.32 10.51 20.86
CA ILE A 56 -17.57 10.03 22.03
C ILE A 56 -16.57 8.98 21.54
N LYS A 57 -15.29 9.28 21.73
CA LYS A 57 -14.20 8.34 21.42
C LYS A 57 -13.96 7.37 22.58
N GLU A 58 -13.99 7.87 23.81
CA GLU A 58 -13.72 7.08 25.01
C GLU A 58 -14.50 7.61 26.21
N ILE A 59 -15.15 6.73 26.96
CA ILE A 59 -15.88 7.05 28.18
C ILE A 59 -15.83 5.83 29.12
N ARG A 60 -15.76 6.08 30.43
CA ARG A 60 -15.99 5.03 31.42
C ARG A 60 -17.48 4.74 31.54
N GLU A 61 -17.86 3.51 31.23
CA GLU A 61 -19.28 3.12 31.19
C GLU A 61 -19.90 2.87 32.58
N LYS A 62 -19.09 2.66 33.62
CA LYS A 62 -19.59 2.25 34.95
C LYS A 62 -19.08 3.13 36.09
N VAL A 63 -19.98 3.45 37.01
CA VAL A 63 -19.71 4.16 38.27
C VAL A 63 -20.39 3.45 39.43
N THR A 64 -19.82 3.61 40.63
CA THR A 64 -20.41 3.08 41.85
C THR A 64 -21.09 4.18 42.63
N THR A 65 -22.34 3.98 43.04
CA THR A 65 -23.10 4.92 43.86
C THR A 65 -23.59 4.29 45.16
N GLY A 66 -23.37 4.98 46.27
CA GLY A 66 -23.94 4.65 47.57
C GLY A 66 -25.33 5.24 47.70
N ILE A 67 -26.32 4.40 47.99
CA ILE A 67 -27.71 4.79 48.17
C ILE A 67 -28.15 4.40 49.59
N LYS A 68 -28.66 5.39 50.33
CA LYS A 68 -29.20 5.22 51.67
C LYS A 68 -30.71 5.43 51.68
N GLY A 69 -31.43 4.55 52.37
CA GLY A 69 -32.88 4.65 52.49
C GLY A 69 -33.50 3.51 53.31
N PRO A 70 -34.83 3.45 53.39
CA PRO A 70 -35.54 2.37 54.08
C PRO A 70 -35.14 1.01 53.51
N GLN A 71 -34.88 0.05 54.40
CA GLN A 71 -34.37 -1.29 54.03
C GLN A 71 -35.20 -1.97 52.94
N ASN A 72 -36.53 -1.94 53.06
CA ASN A 72 -37.45 -2.53 52.11
C ASN A 72 -37.41 -1.89 50.71
N ILE A 73 -36.95 -0.64 50.59
CA ILE A 73 -36.78 0.04 49.31
C ILE A 73 -35.43 -0.34 48.73
N VAL A 74 -34.36 -0.11 49.48
CA VAL A 74 -32.96 -0.32 49.03
C VAL A 74 -32.72 -1.78 48.63
N GLU A 75 -33.17 -2.75 49.43
CA GLU A 75 -33.00 -4.17 49.10
C GLU A 75 -33.74 -4.61 47.83
N ASN A 76 -34.78 -3.88 47.42
CA ASN A 76 -35.57 -4.14 46.23
C ASN A 76 -35.25 -3.18 45.06
N ILE A 77 -34.19 -2.37 45.16
CA ILE A 77 -33.71 -1.58 44.03
C ILE A 77 -33.03 -2.53 43.03
N THR A 78 -33.65 -2.68 41.88
CA THR A 78 -33.04 -3.31 40.70
C THR A 78 -32.18 -2.28 39.96
N ALA A 79 -31.06 -2.70 39.38
CA ALA A 79 -30.10 -1.82 38.70
C ALA A 79 -30.73 -0.91 37.63
N ASN A 80 -31.81 -1.36 36.96
CA ASN A 80 -32.55 -0.60 35.95
C ASN A 80 -33.37 0.59 36.49
N LYS A 81 -33.53 0.73 37.81
CA LYS A 81 -34.22 1.86 38.45
C LYS A 81 -33.28 2.98 38.87
N ILE A 82 -31.98 2.78 38.70
CA ILE A 82 -30.95 3.79 38.93
C ILE A 82 -30.35 4.10 37.56
N SER A 83 -30.39 5.37 37.16
CA SER A 83 -29.79 5.82 35.91
C SER A 83 -28.73 6.86 36.23
N GLY A 84 -27.50 6.60 35.77
CA GLY A 84 -26.42 7.57 35.77
C GLY A 84 -26.38 8.29 34.43
N THR A 85 -26.29 9.61 34.44
CA THR A 85 -26.19 10.44 33.25
C THR A 85 -25.00 11.37 33.34
N VAL A 86 -24.43 11.70 32.19
CA VAL A 86 -23.36 12.70 32.06
C VAL A 86 -23.81 13.72 31.04
N ASP A 87 -23.97 14.98 31.48
CA ASP A 87 -24.44 16.07 30.63
C ASP A 87 -23.28 16.68 29.84
N LEU A 88 -23.34 16.53 28.51
CA LEU A 88 -22.31 17.00 27.58
C LEU A 88 -22.68 18.32 26.91
N GLN A 89 -23.71 19.04 27.36
CA GLN A 89 -24.13 20.31 26.77
C GLN A 89 -23.02 21.38 26.76
N SER A 90 -22.07 21.31 27.71
CA SER A 90 -20.94 22.24 27.78
C SER A 90 -19.77 21.89 26.85
N VAL A 91 -19.81 20.72 26.20
CA VAL A 91 -18.76 20.24 25.30
C VAL A 91 -19.07 20.67 23.87
N LEU A 92 -18.38 21.70 23.40
CA LEU A 92 -18.58 22.30 22.07
C LEU A 92 -17.45 22.00 21.07
N GLU A 93 -16.28 21.60 21.56
CA GLU A 93 -15.10 21.32 20.75
C GLU A 93 -14.52 19.94 21.11
N PRO A 94 -13.77 19.28 20.22
CA PRO A 94 -13.11 18.01 20.50
C PRO A 94 -12.01 18.21 21.54
N GLY A 95 -11.78 17.17 22.34
CA GLY A 95 -10.79 17.19 23.39
C GLY A 95 -11.11 16.21 24.51
N GLU A 96 -10.29 16.27 25.54
CA GLU A 96 -10.48 15.51 26.78
C GLU A 96 -11.16 16.40 27.82
N TYR A 97 -12.22 15.89 28.43
CA TYR A 97 -13.01 16.59 29.42
C TYR A 97 -13.18 15.72 30.66
N ILE A 98 -13.38 16.38 31.80
CA ILE A 98 -13.76 15.71 33.05
C ILE A 98 -15.15 16.23 33.41
N ILE A 99 -16.15 15.36 33.30
CA ILE A 99 -17.56 15.74 33.49
C ILE A 99 -18.10 15.05 34.74
N GLY A 100 -18.88 15.80 35.52
CA GLY A 100 -19.58 15.31 36.69
C GLY A 100 -20.64 14.27 36.34
N VAL A 101 -20.85 13.31 37.23
CA VAL A 101 -21.86 12.27 37.05
C VAL A 101 -23.11 12.62 37.85
N ASP A 102 -24.23 12.74 37.16
CA ASP A 102 -25.54 12.92 37.76
C ASP A 102 -26.25 11.58 37.89
N ILE A 103 -26.90 11.33 39.03
CA ILE A 103 -27.58 10.06 39.28
C ILE A 103 -29.02 10.33 39.70
N LEU A 104 -29.94 9.68 39.01
CA LEU A 104 -31.36 9.68 39.36
C LEU A 104 -31.68 8.44 40.19
N THR A 105 -32.12 8.66 41.43
CA THR A 105 -32.54 7.59 42.34
C THR A 105 -34.05 7.60 42.62
N PRO A 106 -34.64 6.46 43.02
CA PRO A 106 -36.04 6.40 43.40
C PRO A 106 -36.40 7.33 44.57
N LYS A 107 -37.67 7.78 44.61
CA LYS A 107 -38.20 8.59 45.71
C LYS A 107 -37.96 7.91 47.07
N SER A 108 -37.72 8.71 48.11
CA SER A 108 -37.42 8.25 49.48
C SER A 108 -36.06 7.58 49.66
N THR A 109 -35.09 7.86 48.78
CA THR A 109 -33.68 7.48 48.93
C THR A 109 -32.77 8.72 48.85
N GLN A 110 -31.55 8.61 49.37
CA GLN A 110 -30.53 9.65 49.31
C GLN A 110 -29.23 9.06 48.78
N ILE A 111 -28.56 9.78 47.89
CA ILE A 111 -27.22 9.44 47.42
C ILE A 111 -26.23 9.84 48.51
N THR A 112 -25.41 8.90 48.96
CA THR A 112 -24.36 9.15 49.97
C THR A 112 -23.02 9.42 49.33
N LYS A 113 -22.69 8.70 48.25
CA LYS A 113 -21.37 8.80 47.61
C LYS A 113 -21.42 8.38 46.15
N ILE A 114 -20.67 9.05 45.29
CA ILE A 114 -20.47 8.67 43.89
C ILE A 114 -18.97 8.42 43.68
N ILE A 115 -18.60 7.29 43.09
CA ILE A 115 -17.20 6.90 42.89
C ILE A 115 -17.00 6.42 41.44
N PRO A 116 -16.20 7.14 40.63
CA PRO A 116 -15.75 8.53 40.84
C PRO A 116 -16.88 9.55 40.64
N GLU A 117 -16.80 10.72 41.28
CA GLU A 117 -17.78 11.83 41.11
C GLU A 117 -17.71 12.50 39.72
N SER A 118 -16.58 12.33 39.02
CA SER A 118 -16.38 12.81 37.67
C SER A 118 -15.60 11.78 36.86
N ILE A 119 -15.93 11.67 35.58
CA ILE A 119 -15.28 10.73 34.67
C ILE A 119 -14.54 11.49 33.56
N PRO A 120 -13.34 11.03 33.15
CA PRO A 120 -12.73 11.50 31.93
C PRO A 120 -13.55 10.99 30.73
N ILE A 121 -13.79 11.89 29.78
CA ILE A 121 -14.43 11.61 28.50
C ILE A 121 -13.60 12.24 27.39
N THR A 122 -13.37 11.49 26.33
CA THR A 122 -12.68 11.97 25.14
C THR A 122 -13.70 12.11 24.02
N VAL A 123 -13.82 13.32 23.49
CA VAL A 123 -14.76 13.67 22.42
C VAL A 123 -13.98 14.08 21.17
N GLU A 124 -14.45 13.63 20.01
CA GLU A 124 -13.86 13.93 18.71
C GLU A 124 -14.89 14.50 17.74
N LYS A 125 -14.43 15.11 16.65
CA LYS A 125 -15.31 15.67 15.62
C LYS A 125 -15.87 14.55 14.73
N ILE A 126 -17.12 14.74 14.31
CA ILE A 126 -17.71 14.06 13.18
C ILE A 126 -17.43 14.92 11.96
N VAL A 127 -16.72 14.35 11.00
CA VAL A 127 -16.33 15.03 9.76
C VAL A 127 -16.87 14.26 8.57
N SER A 128 -16.98 14.94 7.44
CA SER A 128 -17.34 14.30 6.17
C SER A 128 -16.12 14.28 5.25
N GLN A 129 -15.75 13.11 4.75
CA GLN A 129 -14.63 12.93 3.82
C GLN A 129 -15.10 12.22 2.55
N VAL A 130 -14.50 12.58 1.43
CA VAL A 130 -14.79 12.02 0.11
C VAL A 130 -13.90 10.80 -0.13
N TYR A 131 -14.50 9.72 -0.61
CA TYR A 131 -13.81 8.49 -0.98
C TYR A 131 -14.19 8.07 -2.39
N VAL A 132 -13.21 7.59 -3.15
CA VAL A 132 -13.42 6.97 -4.46
C VAL A 132 -14.00 5.57 -4.25
N VAL A 133 -15.04 5.24 -5.01
CA VAL A 133 -15.67 3.92 -4.99
C VAL A 133 -14.96 3.03 -6.00
N GLU A 134 -14.28 2.01 -5.51
CA GLU A 134 -13.72 0.94 -6.33
C GLU A 134 -14.77 -0.15 -6.59
N TYR A 135 -14.50 -1.04 -7.53
CA TYR A 135 -15.38 -2.18 -7.77
C TYR A 135 -14.66 -3.51 -7.66
N ASN A 136 -15.44 -4.54 -7.41
CA ASN A 136 -14.99 -5.92 -7.44
C ASN A 136 -16.00 -6.74 -8.25
N LEU A 137 -15.52 -7.45 -9.27
CA LEU A 137 -16.38 -8.26 -10.13
C LEU A 137 -16.55 -9.66 -9.54
N ILE A 138 -17.79 -10.15 -9.52
CA ILE A 138 -18.15 -11.50 -9.05
C ILE A 138 -18.67 -12.31 -10.23
N GLY A 139 -18.13 -13.51 -10.41
CA GLY A 139 -18.54 -14.43 -11.46
C GLY A 139 -18.00 -14.10 -12.85
N LEU A 140 -18.60 -14.71 -13.88
CA LEU A 140 -18.20 -14.56 -15.27
C LEU A 140 -19.45 -14.27 -16.14
N PRO A 141 -19.33 -13.44 -17.19
CA PRO A 141 -20.42 -13.24 -18.15
C PRO A 141 -20.86 -14.55 -18.81
N LYS A 142 -22.05 -14.54 -19.40
CA LYS A 142 -22.57 -15.70 -20.13
C LYS A 142 -21.57 -16.15 -21.20
N LYS A 143 -21.40 -17.46 -21.37
CA LYS A 143 -20.50 -18.02 -22.39
C LYS A 143 -20.72 -17.38 -23.77
N GLY A 144 -19.64 -16.87 -24.36
CA GLY A 144 -19.67 -16.17 -25.65
C GLY A 144 -19.91 -14.66 -25.56
N TYR A 145 -19.97 -14.10 -24.35
CA TYR A 145 -20.00 -12.67 -24.09
C TYR A 145 -18.78 -12.25 -23.26
N SER A 146 -18.40 -10.99 -23.41
CA SER A 146 -17.35 -10.34 -22.64
C SER A 146 -17.75 -8.91 -22.30
N LEU A 147 -17.14 -8.37 -21.24
CA LEU A 147 -17.26 -6.94 -20.94
C LEU A 147 -16.63 -6.15 -22.10
N GLU A 148 -17.34 -5.14 -22.59
CA GLU A 148 -16.85 -4.24 -23.62
C GLU A 148 -15.84 -3.24 -23.04
N ASN A 149 -16.08 -2.77 -21.82
CA ASN A 149 -15.26 -1.84 -21.06
C ASN A 149 -15.42 -2.06 -19.55
N GLU A 150 -14.63 -1.33 -18.75
CA GLU A 150 -14.77 -1.33 -17.29
C GLU A 150 -16.19 -0.88 -16.89
N PRO A 151 -16.80 -1.46 -15.84
CA PRO A 151 -18.08 -1.00 -15.32
C PRO A 151 -18.03 0.50 -15.01
N GLU A 152 -19.02 1.24 -15.50
CA GLU A 152 -19.13 2.67 -15.24
C GLU A 152 -19.91 2.87 -13.93
N ILE A 153 -19.27 3.52 -12.95
CA ILE A 153 -19.84 3.77 -11.62
C ILE A 153 -20.15 5.26 -11.50
N VAL A 154 -21.42 5.59 -11.22
CA VAL A 154 -21.89 6.96 -11.07
C VAL A 154 -22.67 7.12 -9.76
N PRO A 155 -22.24 8.01 -8.85
CA PRO A 155 -20.98 8.76 -8.86
C PRO A 155 -19.75 7.89 -8.53
N LYS A 156 -18.58 8.27 -9.04
CA LYS A 156 -17.29 7.63 -8.71
C LYS A 156 -16.80 7.94 -7.29
N GLU A 157 -17.38 8.96 -6.66
CA GLU A 157 -17.00 9.43 -5.34
C GLU A 157 -18.24 9.49 -4.45
N ILE A 158 -18.07 9.11 -3.18
CA ILE A 158 -19.12 9.23 -2.16
C ILE A 158 -18.62 10.01 -0.95
N LEU A 159 -19.55 10.66 -0.27
CA LEU A 159 -19.28 11.33 0.99
C LEU A 159 -19.58 10.39 2.16
N ILE A 160 -18.59 10.15 3.00
CA ILE A 160 -18.73 9.37 4.24
C ILE A 160 -18.68 10.35 5.41
N THR A 161 -19.71 10.35 6.25
CA THR A 161 -19.74 11.17 7.48
C THR A 161 -19.56 10.26 8.68
N ALA A 162 -18.43 10.39 9.37
CA ALA A 162 -18.07 9.58 10.51
C ALA A 162 -17.12 10.33 11.46
N SER A 163 -16.82 9.73 12.61
CA SER A 163 -15.84 10.31 13.53
C SER A 163 -14.41 10.15 12.99
N GLU A 164 -13.50 11.01 13.42
CA GLU A 164 -12.11 10.98 12.93
C GLU A 164 -11.42 9.63 13.16
N SER A 165 -11.71 8.94 14.26
CA SER A 165 -11.16 7.60 14.52
C SER A 165 -11.67 6.55 13.52
N VAL A 166 -12.95 6.61 13.13
CA VAL A 166 -13.54 5.72 12.13
C VAL A 166 -12.92 5.97 10.75
N HIS A 167 -12.75 7.24 10.36
CA HIS A 167 -12.08 7.57 9.10
C HIS A 167 -10.67 6.98 8.99
N LYS A 168 -9.93 6.90 10.10
CA LYS A 168 -8.59 6.28 10.14
C LYS A 168 -8.61 4.76 10.00
N MET A 169 -9.75 4.11 10.27
CA MET A 169 -9.93 2.67 10.11
C MET A 169 -10.32 2.30 8.68
N ILE A 170 -11.01 3.19 7.95
CA ILE A 170 -11.43 2.98 6.56
C ILE A 170 -10.19 2.76 5.69
N ASN A 171 -10.17 1.64 4.97
CA ASN A 171 -9.11 1.26 4.04
C ASN A 171 -9.59 1.25 2.60
N LEU A 172 -10.76 0.65 2.37
CA LEU A 172 -11.29 0.46 1.02
C LEU A 172 -12.79 0.72 0.99
N VAL A 173 -13.25 1.47 -0.01
CA VAL A 173 -14.67 1.69 -0.29
C VAL A 173 -14.95 1.06 -1.63
N LYS A 174 -15.75 -0.01 -1.65
CA LYS A 174 -16.01 -0.75 -2.88
C LYS A 174 -17.45 -1.18 -3.06
N VAL A 175 -17.78 -1.48 -4.31
CA VAL A 175 -19.03 -2.08 -4.73
C VAL A 175 -18.77 -3.45 -5.34
N ASP A 176 -19.51 -4.46 -4.90
CA ASP A 176 -19.40 -5.81 -5.44
C ASP A 176 -20.42 -5.95 -6.59
N ILE A 177 -19.93 -6.21 -7.81
CA ILE A 177 -20.73 -6.26 -9.04
C ILE A 177 -20.78 -7.70 -9.55
N ASP A 178 -21.94 -8.34 -9.42
CA ASP A 178 -22.16 -9.67 -9.99
C ASP A 178 -22.39 -9.61 -11.50
N ILE A 179 -21.46 -10.17 -12.27
CA ILE A 179 -21.53 -10.25 -13.73
C ILE A 179 -21.90 -11.65 -14.23
N SER A 180 -22.31 -12.54 -13.33
CA SER A 180 -22.71 -13.91 -13.65
C SER A 180 -23.84 -13.92 -14.67
N ASP A 181 -23.64 -14.67 -15.76
CA ASP A 181 -24.65 -14.89 -16.81
C ASP A 181 -25.15 -13.64 -17.56
N ILE A 182 -24.49 -12.48 -17.41
CA ILE A 182 -24.83 -11.27 -18.18
C ILE A 182 -24.53 -11.49 -19.67
N SER A 183 -25.50 -11.13 -20.53
CA SER A 183 -25.37 -11.19 -21.99
C SER A 183 -25.90 -9.95 -22.72
N GLU A 184 -26.40 -8.96 -21.99
CA GLU A 184 -26.90 -7.71 -22.53
C GLU A 184 -26.47 -6.54 -21.63
N ASN A 185 -26.39 -5.35 -22.20
CA ASN A 185 -26.02 -4.15 -21.44
C ASN A 185 -27.02 -3.94 -20.30
N THR A 186 -26.49 -3.71 -19.10
CA THR A 186 -27.30 -3.63 -17.88
C THR A 186 -26.89 -2.40 -17.10
N GLU A 187 -27.87 -1.70 -16.53
CA GLU A 187 -27.68 -0.61 -15.59
C GLU A 187 -28.47 -0.92 -14.32
N ARG A 188 -27.82 -0.88 -13.16
CA ARG A 188 -28.45 -1.18 -11.87
C ARG A 188 -27.81 -0.43 -10.73
N GLU A 189 -28.56 -0.22 -9.65
CA GLU A 189 -28.03 0.40 -8.43
C GLU A 189 -27.44 -0.65 -7.51
N GLU A 190 -26.19 -0.43 -7.10
CA GLU A 190 -25.46 -1.31 -6.19
C GLU A 190 -25.12 -0.58 -4.89
N LYS A 191 -25.15 -1.30 -3.77
CA LYS A 191 -24.87 -0.73 -2.45
C LYS A 191 -23.37 -0.63 -2.21
N VAL A 192 -22.91 0.54 -1.77
CA VAL A 192 -21.49 0.73 -1.44
C VAL A 192 -21.18 0.10 -0.08
N THR A 193 -20.06 -0.60 0.00
CA THR A 193 -19.57 -1.26 1.22
C THR A 193 -18.20 -0.73 1.60
N VAL A 194 -18.00 -0.47 2.89
CA VAL A 194 -16.77 0.11 3.43
C VAL A 194 -16.03 -0.94 4.25
N TYR A 195 -14.74 -1.10 3.98
CA TYR A 195 -13.88 -2.10 4.60
C TYR A 195 -12.75 -1.44 5.40
N THR A 196 -12.43 -2.05 6.55
CA THR A 196 -11.27 -1.68 7.37
C THR A 196 -9.97 -2.28 6.83
N LYS A 197 -8.83 -1.90 7.44
CA LYS A 197 -7.52 -2.50 7.17
C LYS A 197 -7.46 -4.00 7.44
N ASP A 198 -8.26 -4.48 8.39
CA ASP A 198 -8.39 -5.91 8.71
C ASP A 198 -9.42 -6.62 7.82
N ASN A 199 -9.87 -5.94 6.76
CA ASN A 199 -10.87 -6.43 5.80
C ASN A 199 -12.24 -6.72 6.43
N ALA A 200 -12.55 -6.10 7.58
CA ALA A 200 -13.86 -6.16 8.22
C ALA A 200 -14.79 -5.09 7.63
N VAL A 201 -16.09 -5.40 7.52
CA VAL A 201 -17.08 -4.45 7.02
C VAL A 201 -17.45 -3.47 8.14
N LEU A 202 -17.45 -2.17 7.82
CA LEU A 202 -17.98 -1.12 8.69
C LEU A 202 -19.45 -0.88 8.38
N ASP A 203 -20.31 -1.50 9.18
CA ASP A 203 -21.75 -1.24 9.14
C ASP A 203 -22.10 0.09 9.83
N SER A 204 -23.27 0.64 9.50
CA SER A 204 -23.85 1.85 10.15
C SER A 204 -23.12 3.18 9.92
N LEU A 205 -22.47 3.36 8.77
CA LEU A 205 -21.95 4.67 8.33
C LEU A 205 -23.02 5.50 7.59
N ASN A 206 -22.94 6.82 7.71
CA ASN A 206 -23.77 7.73 6.91
C ASN A 206 -23.06 8.00 5.57
N LEU A 207 -23.46 7.23 4.55
CA LEU A 207 -22.97 7.36 3.18
C LEU A 207 -23.91 8.24 2.35
N LYS A 208 -23.35 9.13 1.54
CA LYS A 208 -24.11 9.95 0.60
C LYS A 208 -23.42 9.99 -0.77
N PRO A 209 -24.00 9.38 -1.82
CA PRO A 209 -25.09 8.40 -1.75
C PRO A 209 -24.66 7.06 -1.11
N ASP A 210 -25.62 6.27 -0.63
CA ASP A 210 -25.39 4.90 -0.10
C ASP A 210 -25.43 3.82 -1.20
N LYS A 211 -25.90 4.18 -2.39
CA LYS A 211 -25.90 3.39 -3.60
C LYS A 211 -25.30 4.16 -4.77
N VAL A 212 -24.72 3.42 -5.70
CA VAL A 212 -24.16 3.96 -6.95
C VAL A 212 -24.81 3.25 -8.14
N ALA A 213 -25.05 3.99 -9.22
CA ALA A 213 -25.47 3.39 -10.48
C ALA A 213 -24.25 2.73 -11.14
N VAL A 214 -24.41 1.47 -11.55
CA VAL A 214 -23.40 0.67 -12.20
C VAL A 214 -23.91 0.27 -13.58
N SER A 215 -23.23 0.75 -14.62
CA SER A 215 -23.50 0.43 -16.02
C SER A 215 -22.46 -0.55 -16.54
N ILE A 216 -22.95 -1.68 -17.05
CA ILE A 216 -22.14 -2.80 -17.54
C ILE A 216 -22.49 -2.98 -19.02
N TYR A 217 -21.48 -2.79 -19.88
CA TYR A 217 -21.61 -2.99 -21.32
C TYR A 217 -20.95 -4.30 -21.71
N VAL A 218 -21.65 -5.10 -22.52
CA VAL A 218 -21.17 -6.40 -22.97
C VAL A 218 -21.26 -6.53 -24.48
N ARG A 219 -20.30 -7.24 -25.04
CA ARG A 219 -20.24 -7.57 -26.46
C ARG A 219 -20.17 -9.07 -26.67
N LYS A 220 -20.57 -9.51 -27.86
CA LYS A 220 -20.40 -10.91 -28.27
C LYS A 220 -18.94 -11.18 -28.59
N GLY A 221 -18.47 -12.37 -28.22
CA GLY A 221 -17.08 -12.79 -28.38
C GLY A 221 -16.23 -12.50 -27.14
N TYR A 222 -14.94 -12.76 -27.27
CA TYR A 222 -13.94 -12.45 -26.24
C TYR A 222 -13.47 -10.98 -26.39
N PRO A 223 -13.07 -10.30 -25.30
CA PRO A 223 -12.37 -9.04 -25.38
C PRO A 223 -11.09 -9.24 -26.18
N GLU A 224 -10.74 -8.25 -27.00
CA GLU A 224 -9.57 -8.26 -27.87
C GLU A 224 -8.73 -7.04 -27.53
N GLU A 225 -7.43 -7.23 -27.40
CA GLU A 225 -6.47 -6.17 -27.13
C GLU A 225 -5.24 -6.32 -28.02
N ILE A 226 -4.61 -5.21 -28.39
CA ILE A 226 -3.38 -5.19 -29.17
C ILE A 226 -2.25 -4.78 -28.23
N LEU A 227 -1.34 -5.71 -27.95
CA LEU A 227 -0.24 -5.50 -27.00
C LEU A 227 1.11 -5.50 -27.70
N GLU A 228 2.04 -4.67 -27.22
CA GLU A 228 3.42 -4.64 -27.68
C GLU A 228 4.15 -5.93 -27.30
N VAL A 229 4.99 -6.45 -28.19
CA VAL A 229 5.84 -7.61 -27.92
C VAL A 229 7.22 -7.16 -27.45
N LYS A 230 7.62 -7.59 -26.25
CA LYS A 230 8.95 -7.35 -25.68
C LYS A 230 9.79 -8.63 -25.65
N PRO A 231 10.83 -8.74 -26.48
CA PRO A 231 11.71 -9.91 -26.45
C PRO A 231 12.43 -10.05 -25.11
N ARG A 232 12.33 -11.23 -24.51
CA ARG A 232 13.01 -11.53 -23.25
C ARG A 232 14.39 -12.10 -23.54
N ILE A 233 15.44 -11.32 -23.28
CA ILE A 233 16.83 -11.73 -23.53
C ILE A 233 17.49 -12.25 -22.24
N ILE A 234 18.18 -13.39 -22.33
CA ILE A 234 18.95 -13.97 -21.22
C ILE A 234 20.41 -14.22 -21.64
N GLY A 235 21.33 -14.09 -20.68
CA GLY A 235 22.75 -14.28 -20.92
C GLY A 235 23.49 -13.00 -21.33
N LYS A 236 24.74 -13.15 -21.73
CA LYS A 236 25.61 -12.04 -22.17
C LYS A 236 26.26 -12.37 -23.52
N PRO A 237 26.36 -11.40 -24.46
CA PRO A 237 27.15 -11.58 -25.68
C PRO A 237 28.58 -12.02 -25.39
N ALA A 238 29.27 -12.50 -26.43
CA ALA A 238 30.70 -12.83 -26.33
C ALA A 238 31.52 -11.64 -25.77
N PRO A 239 32.64 -11.88 -25.07
CA PRO A 239 33.57 -10.82 -24.68
C PRO A 239 33.92 -9.92 -25.87
N GLY A 240 33.96 -8.60 -25.64
CA GLY A 240 34.20 -7.63 -26.72
C GLY A 240 32.97 -7.25 -27.54
N PHE A 241 31.78 -7.81 -27.28
CA PHE A 241 30.54 -7.47 -27.99
C PHE A 241 29.47 -6.90 -27.06
N TYR A 242 28.51 -6.18 -27.63
CA TYR A 242 27.32 -5.67 -26.94
C TYR A 242 26.09 -5.72 -27.85
N ILE A 243 24.90 -5.78 -27.26
CA ILE A 243 23.64 -5.71 -28.01
C ILE A 243 23.37 -4.23 -28.32
N SER A 244 23.37 -3.86 -29.60
CA SER A 244 23.11 -2.49 -30.02
C SER A 244 21.63 -2.23 -30.25
N LYS A 245 20.89 -3.22 -30.76
CA LYS A 245 19.47 -3.10 -31.06
C LYS A 245 18.75 -4.44 -30.95
N ILE A 246 17.50 -4.40 -30.49
CA ILE A 246 16.59 -5.55 -30.50
C ILE A 246 15.32 -5.10 -31.22
N GLU A 247 14.94 -5.82 -32.28
CA GLU A 247 13.72 -5.55 -33.05
C GLU A 247 12.86 -6.80 -33.10
N ALA A 248 11.57 -6.65 -32.84
CA ALA A 248 10.58 -7.72 -32.93
C ALA A 248 9.64 -7.43 -34.10
N THR A 249 9.43 -8.45 -34.95
CA THR A 249 8.50 -8.37 -36.08
C THR A 249 7.53 -9.56 -36.01
N PRO A 250 6.22 -9.32 -35.82
CA PRO A 250 5.58 -8.03 -35.54
C PRO A 250 5.95 -7.48 -34.15
N ASN A 251 5.91 -6.16 -33.99
CA ASN A 251 6.16 -5.48 -32.71
C ASN A 251 4.92 -5.43 -31.80
N SER A 252 3.76 -5.85 -32.30
CA SER A 252 2.52 -5.97 -31.54
C SER A 252 1.71 -7.16 -32.01
N LEU A 253 1.01 -7.82 -31.09
CA LEU A 253 0.10 -8.94 -31.39
C LEU A 253 -1.28 -8.67 -30.82
N LYS A 254 -2.31 -9.16 -31.50
CA LYS A 254 -3.69 -9.06 -31.03
C LYS A 254 -4.02 -10.30 -30.21
N ILE A 255 -4.43 -10.13 -28.96
CA ILE A 255 -4.84 -11.22 -28.08
C ILE A 255 -6.34 -11.16 -27.77
N PHE A 256 -6.91 -12.29 -27.40
CA PHE A 256 -8.26 -12.40 -26.84
C PHE A 256 -8.31 -13.42 -25.70
N GLY A 257 -9.25 -13.28 -24.77
CA GLY A 257 -9.22 -14.06 -23.51
C GLY A 257 -10.19 -13.56 -22.45
N GLU A 258 -9.99 -13.91 -21.18
CA GLU A 258 -10.84 -13.37 -20.10
C GLU A 258 -10.54 -11.88 -19.85
N TYR A 259 -11.57 -11.04 -19.73
CA TYR A 259 -11.40 -9.58 -19.54
C TYR A 259 -10.50 -9.24 -18.34
N THR A 260 -10.77 -9.88 -17.20
CA THR A 260 -9.99 -9.70 -15.96
C THR A 260 -8.54 -10.16 -16.08
N ARG A 261 -8.20 -10.97 -17.10
CA ARG A 261 -6.83 -11.40 -17.38
C ARG A 261 -6.15 -10.46 -18.37
N ILE A 262 -6.87 -10.09 -19.43
CA ILE A 262 -6.37 -9.22 -20.50
C ILE A 262 -6.00 -7.83 -19.98
N ILE A 263 -6.87 -7.21 -19.19
CA ILE A 263 -6.67 -5.84 -18.71
C ILE A 263 -5.45 -5.67 -17.77
N ASN A 264 -4.93 -6.77 -17.24
CA ASN A 264 -3.77 -6.77 -16.35
C ASN A 264 -2.44 -7.00 -17.09
N ILE A 265 -2.43 -6.96 -18.44
CA ILE A 265 -1.24 -7.26 -19.24
C ILE A 265 -0.88 -6.03 -20.08
N ASP A 266 0.23 -5.41 -19.72
CA ASP A 266 0.73 -4.23 -20.44
C ASP A 266 1.46 -4.60 -21.74
N TYR A 267 2.12 -5.76 -21.77
CA TYR A 267 2.92 -6.22 -22.91
C TYR A 267 3.07 -7.74 -22.92
N LEU A 268 3.41 -8.29 -24.08
CA LEU A 268 3.67 -9.72 -24.27
C LEU A 268 5.17 -9.98 -24.28
N GLU A 269 5.65 -10.80 -23.35
CA GLU A 269 7.03 -11.28 -23.41
C GLU A 269 7.16 -12.41 -24.42
N THR A 270 8.33 -12.58 -25.03
CA THR A 270 8.65 -13.82 -25.74
C THR A 270 9.13 -14.89 -24.77
N ILE A 271 9.18 -16.14 -25.22
CA ILE A 271 10.05 -17.12 -24.55
C ILE A 271 11.50 -16.57 -24.48
N PRO A 272 12.26 -16.89 -23.40
CA PRO A 272 13.62 -16.39 -23.25
C PRO A 272 14.52 -16.75 -24.44
N ILE A 273 15.21 -15.76 -24.98
CA ILE A 273 16.20 -15.93 -26.05
C ILE A 273 17.59 -15.86 -25.43
N ASP A 274 18.34 -16.96 -25.53
CA ASP A 274 19.71 -17.03 -25.05
C ASP A 274 20.68 -16.37 -26.02
N VAL A 275 21.44 -15.39 -25.53
CA VAL A 275 22.48 -14.67 -26.27
C VAL A 275 23.90 -14.94 -25.75
N ASN A 276 24.06 -15.97 -24.91
CA ASN A 276 25.36 -16.34 -24.35
C ASN A 276 26.38 -16.62 -25.46
N GLY A 277 27.46 -15.82 -25.49
CA GLY A 277 28.56 -16.01 -26.44
C GLY A 277 28.26 -15.60 -27.88
N VAL A 278 27.13 -14.92 -28.14
CA VAL A 278 26.80 -14.42 -29.48
C VAL A 278 27.70 -13.23 -29.84
N SER A 279 28.25 -13.24 -31.05
CA SER A 279 29.16 -12.21 -31.60
C SER A 279 28.70 -11.63 -32.95
N LYS A 280 27.55 -12.06 -33.45
CA LYS A 280 26.95 -11.60 -34.71
C LYS A 280 25.45 -11.39 -34.50
N THR A 281 24.83 -10.64 -35.40
CA THR A 281 23.38 -10.50 -35.42
C THR A 281 22.68 -11.86 -35.42
N LEU A 282 21.78 -12.04 -34.47
CA LEU A 282 21.01 -13.26 -34.28
C LEU A 282 19.56 -12.98 -34.65
N THR A 283 18.99 -13.77 -35.55
CA THR A 283 17.56 -13.72 -35.91
C THR A 283 16.90 -15.02 -35.48
N VAL A 284 15.90 -14.95 -34.60
CA VAL A 284 15.19 -16.13 -34.07
C VAL A 284 13.69 -15.92 -34.18
N LYS A 285 12.97 -16.96 -34.58
CA LYS A 285 11.50 -17.00 -34.52
C LYS A 285 11.07 -17.67 -33.22
N VAL A 286 10.40 -16.91 -32.35
CA VAL A 286 9.97 -17.35 -31.02
C VAL A 286 8.48 -17.09 -30.82
N THR A 287 7.84 -17.88 -29.95
CA THR A 287 6.46 -17.64 -29.57
C THR A 287 6.37 -16.60 -28.45
N PRO A 288 5.31 -15.77 -28.41
CA PRO A 288 4.98 -14.99 -27.22
C PRO A 288 4.60 -15.95 -26.07
N LEU A 289 4.93 -15.56 -24.86
CA LEU A 289 4.51 -16.20 -23.63
C LEU A 289 3.11 -15.71 -23.28
N LEU A 290 2.12 -16.59 -23.41
CA LEU A 290 0.72 -16.28 -23.10
C LEU A 290 0.34 -16.85 -21.74
N ALA A 291 -0.37 -16.07 -20.94
CA ALA A 291 -0.96 -16.54 -19.69
C ALA A 291 -2.13 -17.50 -19.96
N GLU A 292 -2.50 -18.29 -18.95
CA GLU A 292 -3.67 -19.18 -19.04
C GLU A 292 -4.95 -18.37 -19.29
N GLY A 293 -5.78 -18.83 -20.21
CA GLY A 293 -7.01 -18.13 -20.60
C GLY A 293 -6.83 -17.00 -21.63
N ILE A 294 -5.63 -16.85 -22.19
CA ILE A 294 -5.31 -15.85 -23.24
C ILE A 294 -4.80 -16.54 -24.49
N TYR A 295 -5.30 -16.08 -25.62
CA TYR A 295 -5.08 -16.66 -26.94
C TYR A 295 -4.73 -15.56 -27.96
N LEU A 296 -3.99 -15.92 -29.00
CA LEU A 296 -3.77 -15.03 -30.14
C LEU A 296 -5.00 -15.05 -31.05
N ALA A 297 -5.46 -13.88 -31.47
CA ALA A 297 -6.53 -13.74 -32.47
C ALA A 297 -6.22 -14.52 -33.77
N GLU A 298 -7.27 -14.98 -34.44
CA GLU A 298 -7.14 -15.73 -35.69
C GLU A 298 -6.50 -14.88 -36.80
N ASN A 299 -5.82 -15.54 -37.75
CA ASN A 299 -5.19 -14.92 -38.92
C ASN A 299 -3.99 -13.98 -38.66
N GLN A 300 -3.25 -14.17 -37.55
CA GLN A 300 -1.95 -13.51 -37.34
C GLN A 300 -0.80 -14.51 -37.25
N GLU A 301 0.43 -14.04 -37.47
CA GLU A 301 1.63 -14.87 -37.28
C GLU A 301 1.79 -15.25 -35.80
N THR A 302 1.93 -16.55 -35.54
CA THR A 302 2.13 -17.08 -34.18
C THR A 302 3.57 -17.00 -33.70
N LEU A 303 4.51 -16.78 -34.62
CA LEU A 303 5.93 -16.65 -34.37
C LEU A 303 6.34 -15.19 -34.56
N VAL A 304 7.00 -14.65 -33.55
CA VAL A 304 7.64 -13.34 -33.59
C VAL A 304 9.08 -13.52 -34.03
N GLU A 305 9.46 -12.88 -35.12
CA GLU A 305 10.85 -12.81 -35.56
C GLU A 305 11.57 -11.72 -34.76
N VAL A 306 12.49 -12.12 -33.90
CA VAL A 306 13.32 -11.23 -33.10
C VAL A 306 14.70 -11.16 -33.74
N GLN A 307 15.09 -9.96 -34.16
CA GLN A 307 16.44 -9.63 -34.63
C GLN A 307 17.21 -8.91 -33.52
N ILE A 308 18.27 -9.56 -33.05
CA ILE A 308 19.17 -9.05 -32.02
C ILE A 308 20.46 -8.64 -32.73
N GLN A 309 20.65 -7.33 -32.91
CA GLN A 309 21.85 -6.76 -33.50
C GLN A 309 22.94 -6.69 -32.43
N VAL A 310 24.08 -7.31 -32.74
CA VAL A 310 25.24 -7.39 -31.85
C VAL A 310 26.40 -6.71 -32.54
N ASP A 311 26.89 -5.65 -31.91
CA ASP A 311 28.02 -4.87 -32.38
C ASP A 311 29.24 -5.10 -31.50
N GLU A 312 30.40 -4.88 -32.10
CA GLU A 312 31.69 -5.02 -31.44
C GLU A 312 32.04 -3.74 -30.69
N LYS A 313 32.54 -3.87 -29.47
CA LYS A 313 32.98 -2.74 -28.65
C LYS A 313 34.22 -2.10 -29.27
N GLU A 314 34.24 -0.78 -29.23
CA GLU A 314 35.48 -0.03 -29.36
C GLU A 314 36.12 0.09 -27.97
N GLU A 315 37.39 -0.29 -27.89
CA GLU A 315 38.17 -0.25 -26.66
C GLU A 315 39.44 0.57 -26.89
N GLU A 316 40.10 0.96 -25.81
CA GLU A 316 41.43 1.56 -25.84
C GLU A 316 42.43 0.58 -25.26
N LYS A 317 43.55 0.38 -25.97
CA LYS A 317 44.66 -0.44 -25.51
C LYS A 317 45.92 0.41 -25.44
N VAL A 318 46.56 0.38 -24.28
CA VAL A 318 47.79 1.12 -24.01
C VAL A 318 48.98 0.19 -24.20
N PHE A 319 49.95 0.64 -24.98
CA PHE A 319 51.22 -0.04 -25.20
C PHE A 319 52.35 0.83 -24.67
N GLU A 320 53.06 0.31 -23.68
CA GLU A 320 54.18 0.98 -23.03
C GLU A 320 55.51 0.60 -23.67
N ASP A 321 56.49 1.50 -23.54
CA ASP A 321 57.86 1.33 -23.99
C ASP A 321 58.01 1.03 -25.49
N ILE A 322 57.22 1.67 -26.36
CA ILE A 322 57.38 1.53 -27.82
C ILE A 322 58.64 2.27 -28.25
N THR A 323 59.62 1.55 -28.80
CA THR A 323 60.87 2.15 -29.30
C THR A 323 60.61 3.01 -30.53
N VAL A 324 61.06 4.27 -30.48
CA VAL A 324 60.96 5.20 -31.61
C VAL A 324 62.17 5.02 -32.53
N LYS A 325 61.92 4.74 -33.81
CA LYS A 325 62.99 4.59 -34.81
C LYS A 325 63.16 5.86 -35.65
N PRO A 326 64.39 6.31 -35.93
CA PRO A 326 64.60 7.41 -36.86
C PRO A 326 64.32 6.95 -38.29
N ARG A 327 63.57 7.76 -39.07
CA ARG A 327 63.25 7.53 -40.48
C ARG A 327 63.85 8.67 -41.31
N ASN A 328 64.39 8.35 -42.48
CA ASN A 328 65.11 9.30 -43.36
C ASN A 328 66.31 9.98 -42.67
N ALA A 329 66.95 9.29 -41.71
CA ALA A 329 68.14 9.78 -41.03
C ALA A 329 69.37 9.71 -41.96
N SER A 330 70.25 10.71 -41.86
CA SER A 330 71.55 10.67 -42.53
C SER A 330 72.40 9.51 -41.98
N PRO A 331 73.00 8.66 -42.84
CA PRO A 331 73.86 7.56 -42.39
C PRO A 331 75.19 8.02 -41.78
N PHE A 332 75.50 9.33 -41.86
CA PHE A 332 76.75 9.92 -41.37
C PHE A 332 76.61 10.65 -40.02
N ILE A 333 75.41 10.69 -39.44
CA ILE A 333 75.12 11.40 -38.18
C ILE A 333 74.50 10.42 -37.20
N ASP A 334 75.02 10.37 -35.97
CA ASP A 334 74.47 9.56 -34.90
C ASP A 334 73.40 10.36 -34.14
N TYR A 335 72.13 9.98 -34.29
CA TYR A 335 71.00 10.67 -33.70
C TYR A 335 70.56 9.96 -32.41
N GLN A 336 70.45 10.72 -31.32
CA GLN A 336 69.93 10.27 -30.04
C GLN A 336 68.56 10.92 -29.77
N LEU A 337 67.55 10.06 -29.61
CA LEU A 337 66.17 10.47 -29.31
C LEU A 337 65.94 10.46 -27.80
N THR A 338 65.32 11.51 -27.27
CA THR A 338 64.97 11.58 -25.84
C THR A 338 63.50 11.97 -25.67
N PRO A 339 62.65 11.11 -25.06
CA PRO A 339 62.91 9.71 -24.68
C PRO A 339 63.07 8.76 -25.90
N GLU A 340 63.76 7.65 -25.70
CA GLU A 340 63.93 6.59 -26.74
C GLU A 340 62.66 5.74 -26.92
N THR A 341 61.78 5.75 -25.91
CA THR A 341 60.51 5.05 -25.89
C THR A 341 59.34 5.99 -25.65
N VAL A 342 58.18 5.62 -26.19
CA VAL A 342 56.92 6.33 -26.00
C VAL A 342 55.81 5.37 -25.60
N GLN A 343 54.78 5.90 -24.95
CA GLN A 343 53.52 5.21 -24.73
C GLN A 343 52.60 5.46 -25.93
N VAL A 344 51.94 4.41 -26.40
CA VAL A 344 51.00 4.48 -27.53
C VAL A 344 49.63 3.99 -27.07
N ILE A 345 48.61 4.83 -27.20
CA ILE A 345 47.22 4.50 -26.89
C ILE A 345 46.48 4.31 -28.21
N VAL A 346 45.92 3.12 -28.41
CA VAL A 346 45.27 2.70 -29.65
C VAL A 346 43.78 2.46 -29.38
N THR A 347 42.90 3.13 -30.11
CA THR A 347 41.44 2.92 -30.06
C THR A 347 40.97 2.16 -31.29
N GLY A 348 40.18 1.11 -31.08
CA GLY A 348 39.66 0.30 -32.18
C GLY A 348 38.77 -0.84 -31.72
N LYS A 349 38.30 -1.64 -32.68
CA LYS A 349 37.47 -2.82 -32.43
C LYS A 349 38.20 -3.85 -31.58
N HIS A 350 37.49 -4.47 -30.64
CA HIS A 350 38.04 -5.45 -29.69
C HIS A 350 38.90 -6.54 -30.35
N SER A 351 38.41 -7.19 -31.41
CA SER A 351 39.11 -8.26 -32.15
C SER A 351 40.44 -7.82 -32.76
N ILE A 352 40.53 -6.56 -33.21
CA ILE A 352 41.78 -5.98 -33.73
C ILE A 352 42.75 -5.72 -32.58
N LEU A 353 42.27 -5.12 -31.49
CA LEU A 353 43.12 -4.79 -30.33
C LEU A 353 43.59 -6.03 -29.56
N GLU A 354 42.79 -7.08 -29.46
CA GLU A 354 43.17 -8.34 -28.82
C GLU A 354 44.36 -8.98 -29.56
N GLY A 355 44.32 -8.99 -30.90
CA GLY A 355 45.38 -9.52 -31.75
C GLY A 355 46.62 -8.63 -31.87
N LEU A 356 46.50 -7.32 -31.62
CA LEU A 356 47.59 -6.35 -31.78
C LEU A 356 48.68 -6.54 -30.72
N LYS A 357 49.90 -6.79 -31.18
CA LYS A 357 51.09 -6.93 -30.34
C LYS A 357 51.97 -5.69 -30.39
N LYS A 358 52.89 -5.60 -29.43
CA LYS A 358 53.85 -4.50 -29.33
C LYS A 358 54.71 -4.38 -30.59
N GLU A 359 55.08 -5.50 -31.20
CA GLU A 359 55.93 -5.55 -32.39
C GLU A 359 55.25 -5.02 -33.66
N ASP A 360 53.92 -5.00 -33.68
CA ASP A 360 53.12 -4.49 -34.79
C ASP A 360 53.07 -2.95 -34.78
N ILE A 361 53.42 -2.32 -33.65
CA ILE A 361 53.42 -0.86 -33.48
C ILE A 361 54.80 -0.32 -33.81
N LYS A 362 54.89 0.35 -34.96
CA LYS A 362 56.13 0.99 -35.41
C LYS A 362 56.02 2.51 -35.27
N ALA A 363 56.59 3.02 -34.17
CA ALA A 363 56.78 4.45 -33.96
C ALA A 363 58.06 4.93 -34.65
N PHE A 364 57.97 6.05 -35.35
CA PHE A 364 59.12 6.66 -35.99
C PHE A 364 59.08 8.19 -35.93
N VAL A 365 60.25 8.80 -36.11
CA VAL A 365 60.39 10.24 -36.31
C VAL A 365 61.03 10.50 -37.67
N ASN A 366 60.43 11.40 -38.45
CA ASN A 366 60.95 11.75 -39.76
C ASN A 366 62.02 12.85 -39.61
N LEU A 367 63.27 12.51 -39.94
CA LEU A 367 64.42 13.41 -39.80
C LEU A 367 64.82 14.08 -41.13
N GLY A 368 63.93 14.07 -42.13
CA GLY A 368 64.18 14.70 -43.44
C GLY A 368 64.31 16.23 -43.40
N ASP A 369 63.74 16.87 -42.38
CA ASP A 369 63.82 18.33 -42.13
C ASP A 369 64.61 18.58 -40.83
N ILE A 370 65.91 18.80 -40.98
CA ILE A 370 66.92 18.71 -39.89
C ILE A 370 66.91 19.97 -38.99
N GLU A 371 66.09 20.99 -39.29
CA GLU A 371 66.07 22.26 -38.54
C GLU A 371 65.37 22.18 -37.16
N LEU A 372 64.71 21.07 -36.83
CA LEU A 372 63.87 20.97 -35.63
C LEU A 372 64.57 20.25 -34.46
N GLU A 373 64.76 20.96 -33.34
CA GLU A 373 65.23 20.37 -32.05
C GLU A 373 64.21 19.39 -31.45
N THR A 374 62.93 19.50 -31.83
CA THR A 374 61.84 18.69 -31.32
C THR A 374 60.95 18.23 -32.46
N VAL A 375 60.80 16.91 -32.61
CA VAL A 375 60.09 16.28 -33.74
C VAL A 375 58.87 15.52 -33.21
N LYS A 376 57.75 15.59 -33.94
CA LYS A 376 56.53 14.84 -33.61
C LYS A 376 56.74 13.35 -33.88
N VAL A 377 56.30 12.51 -32.96
CA VAL A 377 56.32 11.05 -33.13
C VAL A 377 55.16 10.66 -34.03
N GLU A 378 55.49 9.99 -35.13
CA GLU A 378 54.53 9.43 -36.07
C GLU A 378 54.46 7.91 -35.91
N LEU A 379 53.33 7.34 -36.31
CA LEU A 379 53.09 5.90 -36.26
C LEU A 379 52.76 5.40 -37.65
N GLU A 380 53.24 4.21 -37.99
CA GLU A 380 52.79 3.53 -39.21
C GLU A 380 51.30 3.19 -39.09
N ALA A 381 50.54 3.39 -40.18
CA ALA A 381 49.09 3.18 -40.16
C ALA A 381 48.77 1.72 -39.83
N ILE A 382 48.01 1.49 -38.77
CA ILE A 382 47.53 0.17 -38.35
C ILE A 382 46.12 -0.03 -38.91
N LEU A 383 45.93 -1.04 -39.75
CA LEU A 383 44.62 -1.37 -40.33
C LEU A 383 43.60 -1.69 -39.23
N GLY A 384 42.45 -1.04 -39.27
CA GLY A 384 41.33 -1.31 -38.35
C GLY A 384 41.36 -0.54 -37.02
N VAL A 385 42.31 0.37 -36.85
CA VAL A 385 42.42 1.29 -35.72
C VAL A 385 41.90 2.66 -36.12
N SER A 386 41.05 3.27 -35.30
CA SER A 386 40.40 4.56 -35.59
C SER A 386 41.17 5.75 -35.03
N MET A 387 41.83 5.59 -33.87
CA MET A 387 42.56 6.67 -33.20
C MET A 387 43.85 6.14 -32.58
N VAL A 388 44.93 6.90 -32.72
CA VAL A 388 46.20 6.60 -32.03
C VAL A 388 46.81 7.86 -31.43
N THR A 389 47.14 7.79 -30.15
CA THR A 389 47.77 8.89 -29.39
C THR A 389 49.12 8.45 -28.87
N THR A 390 50.13 9.32 -28.95
CA THR A 390 51.49 9.08 -28.44
C THR A 390 51.79 9.98 -27.25
N ILE A 391 52.40 9.42 -26.20
CA ILE A 391 52.80 10.15 -25.01
C ILE A 391 54.28 9.85 -24.71
N PRO A 392 55.19 10.84 -24.77
CA PRO A 392 54.97 12.21 -25.26
C PRO A 392 54.72 12.27 -26.78
N GLU A 393 53.94 13.25 -27.24
CA GLU A 393 53.66 13.46 -28.69
C GLU A 393 54.90 13.88 -29.48
N LYS A 394 55.91 14.42 -28.81
CA LYS A 394 57.15 14.92 -29.39
C LYS A 394 58.36 14.40 -28.64
N VAL A 395 59.43 14.14 -29.36
CA VAL A 395 60.74 13.73 -28.82
C VAL A 395 61.81 14.74 -29.21
N VAL A 396 62.79 14.92 -28.33
CA VAL A 396 63.95 15.77 -28.59
C VAL A 396 64.98 14.97 -29.38
N VAL A 397 65.50 15.57 -30.45
CA VAL A 397 66.54 14.95 -31.29
C VAL A 397 67.86 15.65 -31.00
N SER A 398 68.84 14.89 -30.53
CA SER A 398 70.21 15.38 -30.32
C SER A 398 71.18 14.60 -31.20
N THR A 399 72.28 15.23 -31.61
CA THR A 399 73.33 14.57 -32.39
C THR A 399 74.52 14.27 -31.49
N LYS A 400 75.01 13.03 -31.51
CA LYS A 400 76.30 12.70 -30.91
C LYS A 400 77.39 13.11 -31.89
N ARG A 401 78.33 13.93 -31.42
CA ARG A 401 79.56 14.28 -32.14
C ARG A 401 80.60 13.18 -32.06
#